data_AF-A0A9X6N3H9-F1
#
_entry.id   AF-A0A9X6N3H9-F1
#
_cell.length_a   1.000
_cell.length_b   1.000
_cell.length_c   1.000
_cell.angle_alpha   90.00
_cell.angle_beta   90.00
_cell.angle_gamma   90.00
#
_symmetry.space_group_name_H-M   'P 1'
#
loop_
_entity.id
_entity.type
_entity.pdbx_description
1 polymer ?
#
loop_
_entity_poly.entity_id
_entity_poly.type
_entity_poly.pdbx_seq_one_letter_code
_entity_poly.pdbx_strand_id
1 'polypeptide(L)'
;MEQKIERAIHKLIDNDLFFRVNKNVLARHFLNDVLEIDVFQLSKEEVSKKICEKFSYKLESLPHEEELYQFVSYRIMKIKEDTEPYEQFNHEVFLVMEDLRKINSMLQEYQSKQEDKDIDRYVKKKYEYLVGKLSKAKDEICEYMTEKIKLCVYKEVKDWDQIFDLSRFGSFNEMLPVRYPFRDREEEYEMSVFAGLNYKFNFLGIMEQHELKCLYNSNKVEEFNALVDRHIVTHEIDNKILSLIEENHVLNKRSMLKQAIEIYKEGRMELFCQIIPLQIEGIIYDYCIELGVSSASIERTSLDKKIEEIVKKDRWFQCHEYFKYDFIELRNTAAHGRLHENINFKDTANMLILDLMYLCGLLNNSNALVVNRMRKLIKRFEENINNENAPVGSIVYQFIEKYRDKSLPLFYGKEHVLEEIKKYAKSNKIIEYIWVYKMHPFVLSALSSEQKREFEKVIVYLMRSKEIKEHSVKLLQMLASNSKEELVHD
;
A
#
# COMPACT_ATOMS: atom_id res chain seq x y z
N MET A 1 -21.06 -22.51 -15.62
CA MET A 1 -21.07 -21.88 -16.95
C MET A 1 -20.03 -20.78 -17.03
N GLU A 2 -20.01 -19.81 -16.10
CA GLU A 2 -19.00 -18.74 -16.05
C GLU A 2 -17.55 -19.25 -16.04
N GLN A 3 -17.23 -20.29 -15.27
CA GLN A 3 -15.89 -20.90 -15.30
C GLN A 3 -15.49 -21.46 -16.69
N LYS A 4 -16.45 -21.93 -17.51
CA LYS A 4 -16.17 -22.41 -18.88
C LYS A 4 -15.93 -21.21 -19.82
N ILE A 5 -16.69 -20.13 -19.65
CA ILE A 5 -16.50 -18.86 -20.38
C ILE A 5 -15.11 -18.29 -20.10
N GLU A 6 -14.74 -18.17 -18.83
CA GLU A 6 -13.42 -17.66 -18.43
C GLU A 6 -12.29 -18.52 -18.99
N ARG A 7 -12.38 -19.86 -18.91
CA ARG A 7 -11.36 -20.75 -19.48
C ARG A 7 -11.19 -20.57 -20.99
N ALA A 8 -12.29 -20.42 -21.73
CA ALA A 8 -12.25 -20.17 -23.17
C ALA A 8 -11.59 -18.82 -23.49
N ILE A 9 -11.90 -17.78 -22.71
CA ILE A 9 -11.26 -16.46 -22.86
C ILE A 9 -9.75 -16.54 -22.58
N HIS A 10 -9.33 -17.21 -21.50
CA HIS A 10 -7.90 -17.40 -21.18
C HIS A 10 -7.17 -18.14 -22.31
N LYS A 11 -7.79 -19.16 -22.90
CA LYS A 11 -7.23 -19.86 -24.07
C LYS A 11 -7.05 -18.92 -25.28
N LEU A 12 -7.95 -17.96 -25.49
CA LEU A 12 -7.81 -16.95 -26.56
C LEU A 12 -6.70 -15.93 -26.25
N ILE A 13 -6.49 -15.60 -24.98
CA ILE A 13 -5.40 -14.74 -24.49
C ILE A 13 -4.04 -15.43 -24.68
N ASP A 14 -3.95 -16.71 -24.32
CA ASP A 14 -2.73 -17.51 -24.43
C ASP A 14 -2.28 -17.67 -25.89
N ASN A 15 -3.25 -17.82 -26.81
CA ASN A 15 -3.00 -17.94 -28.25
C ASN A 15 -2.91 -16.58 -28.99
N ASP A 16 -2.81 -15.46 -28.27
CA ASP A 16 -2.78 -14.08 -28.79
C ASP A 16 -4.02 -13.61 -29.58
N LEU A 17 -5.00 -14.48 -29.84
CA LEU A 17 -6.19 -14.13 -30.63
C LEU A 17 -6.99 -13.00 -30.00
N PHE A 18 -7.04 -12.96 -28.67
CA PHE A 18 -7.77 -11.92 -27.93
C PHE A 18 -7.30 -10.50 -28.26
N PHE A 19 -6.03 -10.32 -28.64
CA PHE A 19 -5.42 -9.00 -28.88
C PHE A 19 -5.04 -8.75 -30.34
N ARG A 20 -5.41 -9.65 -31.27
CA ARG A 20 -5.01 -9.57 -32.69
C ARG A 20 -6.17 -9.35 -33.66
N VAL A 21 -7.39 -9.52 -33.20
CA VAL A 21 -8.59 -9.46 -34.05
C VAL A 21 -9.65 -8.55 -33.43
N ASN A 22 -10.56 -8.04 -34.24
CA ASN A 22 -11.71 -7.28 -33.74
C ASN A 22 -12.70 -8.18 -32.96
N LYS A 23 -13.57 -7.56 -32.16
CA LYS A 23 -14.57 -8.27 -31.34
C LYS A 23 -15.42 -9.28 -32.11
N ASN A 24 -15.81 -8.96 -33.34
CA ASN A 24 -16.66 -9.84 -34.13
C ASN A 24 -15.97 -11.16 -34.45
N VAL A 25 -14.70 -11.09 -34.89
CA VAL A 25 -13.89 -12.28 -35.16
C VAL A 25 -13.54 -13.00 -33.85
N LEU A 26 -13.25 -12.24 -32.79
CA LEU A 26 -12.96 -12.80 -31.46
C LEU A 26 -14.13 -13.60 -30.90
N ALA A 27 -15.36 -13.07 -31.00
CA ALA A 27 -16.58 -13.73 -30.58
C ALA A 27 -16.83 -15.04 -31.34
N ARG A 28 -16.48 -15.11 -32.63
CA ARG A 28 -16.57 -16.34 -33.41
C ARG A 28 -15.58 -17.40 -32.93
N HIS A 29 -14.32 -17.02 -32.68
CA HIS A 29 -13.34 -17.94 -32.10
C HIS A 29 -13.74 -18.42 -30.70
N PHE A 30 -14.30 -17.53 -29.88
CA PHE A 30 -14.85 -17.89 -28.58
C PHE A 30 -15.98 -18.91 -28.70
N LEU A 31 -16.95 -18.68 -29.59
CA LEU A 31 -18.06 -19.61 -29.80
C LEU A 31 -17.59 -20.94 -30.37
N ASN A 32 -16.59 -20.97 -31.25
CA ASN A 32 -15.97 -22.23 -31.72
C ASN A 32 -15.52 -23.11 -30.55
N ASP A 33 -14.85 -22.52 -29.57
CA ASP A 33 -14.31 -23.25 -28.42
C ASP A 33 -15.41 -23.64 -27.41
N VAL A 34 -16.37 -22.75 -27.14
CA VAL A 34 -17.40 -23.00 -26.10
C VAL A 34 -18.52 -23.91 -26.59
N LEU A 35 -18.90 -23.79 -27.87
CA LEU A 35 -19.93 -24.60 -28.52
C LEU A 35 -19.37 -25.86 -29.15
N GLU A 36 -18.04 -25.96 -29.34
CA GLU A 36 -17.36 -27.11 -29.98
C GLU A 36 -17.88 -27.35 -31.42
N ILE A 37 -18.13 -26.26 -32.16
CA ILE A 37 -18.61 -26.25 -33.55
C ILE A 37 -17.74 -25.34 -34.42
N ASP A 38 -17.85 -25.47 -35.74
CA ASP A 38 -17.22 -24.54 -36.68
C ASP A 38 -18.17 -23.38 -37.06
N VAL A 39 -18.21 -22.36 -36.21
CA VAL A 39 -18.94 -21.09 -36.38
C VAL A 39 -18.51 -20.34 -37.64
N PHE A 40 -17.37 -20.69 -38.24
CA PHE A 40 -16.96 -20.08 -39.51
C PHE A 40 -17.68 -20.67 -40.73
N GLN A 41 -18.19 -21.90 -40.63
CA GLN A 41 -18.86 -22.63 -41.71
C GLN A 41 -20.38 -22.70 -41.58
N LEU A 42 -20.92 -22.42 -40.40
CA LEU A 42 -22.36 -22.46 -40.13
C LEU A 42 -23.07 -21.16 -40.48
N SER A 43 -24.37 -21.27 -40.82
CA SER A 43 -25.22 -20.10 -41.00
C SER A 43 -25.46 -19.39 -39.66
N LYS A 44 -25.70 -18.07 -39.69
CA LYS A 44 -25.95 -17.30 -38.46
C LYS A 44 -27.15 -17.82 -37.66
N GLU A 45 -28.17 -18.33 -38.34
CA GLU A 45 -29.37 -18.89 -37.72
C GLU A 45 -29.06 -20.19 -36.96
N GLU A 46 -28.16 -21.01 -37.50
CA GLU A 46 -27.66 -22.22 -36.84
C GLU A 46 -26.83 -21.88 -35.61
N VAL A 47 -25.97 -20.86 -35.71
CA VAL A 47 -25.18 -20.34 -34.60
C VAL A 47 -26.09 -19.77 -33.49
N SER A 48 -27.11 -18.97 -33.85
CA SER A 48 -28.08 -18.40 -32.90
C SER A 48 -28.85 -19.48 -32.13
N LYS A 49 -29.31 -20.54 -32.81
CA LYS A 49 -29.95 -21.69 -32.16
C LYS A 49 -29.03 -22.36 -31.14
N LYS A 50 -27.75 -22.55 -31.50
CA LYS A 50 -26.74 -23.14 -30.60
C LYS A 50 -26.44 -22.25 -29.39
N ILE A 51 -26.42 -20.94 -29.56
CA ILE A 51 -26.29 -19.98 -28.46
C ILE A 51 -27.49 -20.10 -27.50
N CYS A 52 -28.72 -20.11 -28.04
CA CYS A 52 -29.94 -20.28 -27.24
C CYS A 52 -29.92 -21.59 -26.45
N GLU A 53 -29.54 -22.71 -27.08
CA GLU A 53 -29.40 -24.02 -26.44
C GLU A 53 -28.38 -24.00 -25.29
N LYS A 54 -27.20 -23.39 -25.51
CA LYS A 54 -26.08 -23.46 -24.57
C LYS A 54 -26.18 -22.47 -23.41
N PHE A 55 -26.63 -21.26 -23.68
CA PHE A 55 -26.62 -20.13 -22.73
C PHE A 55 -28.02 -19.74 -22.25
N SER A 56 -29.05 -20.48 -22.64
CA SER A 56 -30.45 -20.30 -22.20
C SER A 56 -31.08 -18.95 -22.59
N TYR A 57 -30.62 -18.32 -23.68
CA TYR A 57 -31.27 -17.17 -24.28
C TYR A 57 -32.50 -17.58 -25.11
N LYS A 58 -33.48 -16.68 -25.22
CA LYS A 58 -34.60 -16.83 -26.18
C LYS A 58 -34.18 -16.32 -27.55
N LEU A 59 -34.65 -16.95 -28.63
CA LEU A 59 -34.24 -16.55 -29.98
C LEU A 59 -34.68 -15.11 -30.29
N GLU A 60 -35.82 -14.69 -29.77
CA GLU A 60 -36.37 -13.33 -29.91
C GLU A 60 -35.58 -12.28 -29.10
N SER A 61 -34.70 -12.71 -28.19
CA SER A 61 -33.84 -11.83 -27.39
C SER A 61 -32.46 -11.59 -27.99
N LEU A 62 -32.12 -12.27 -29.09
CA LEU A 62 -30.88 -12.06 -29.83
C LEU A 62 -31.09 -10.94 -30.88
N PRO A 63 -30.11 -10.03 -31.07
CA PRO A 63 -30.24 -8.95 -32.03
C PRO A 63 -30.17 -9.46 -33.49
N HIS A 64 -30.62 -8.61 -34.43
CA HIS A 64 -30.62 -8.89 -35.87
C HIS A 64 -29.20 -8.99 -36.44
N GLU A 65 -29.11 -9.51 -37.68
CA GLU A 65 -27.95 -10.24 -38.25
C GLU A 65 -26.56 -9.58 -38.18
N GLU A 66 -26.43 -8.27 -38.05
CA GLU A 66 -25.13 -7.57 -38.02
C GLU A 66 -24.53 -7.43 -36.62
N GLU A 67 -25.34 -7.56 -35.56
CA GLU A 67 -24.94 -7.27 -34.18
C GLU A 67 -24.78 -8.53 -33.31
N LEU A 68 -25.05 -9.73 -33.84
CA LEU A 68 -24.99 -10.98 -33.07
C LEU A 68 -23.65 -11.19 -32.36
N TYR A 69 -22.54 -10.97 -33.05
CA TYR A 69 -21.20 -11.18 -32.49
C TYR A 69 -20.79 -10.06 -31.53
N GLN A 70 -21.29 -8.84 -31.74
CA GLN A 70 -21.16 -7.75 -30.77
C GLN A 70 -21.91 -8.10 -29.48
N PHE A 71 -23.15 -8.61 -29.59
CA PHE A 71 -23.90 -9.13 -28.45
C PHE A 71 -23.16 -10.22 -27.71
N VAL A 72 -22.56 -11.18 -28.43
CA VAL A 72 -21.76 -12.25 -27.80
C VAL A 72 -20.56 -11.66 -27.05
N SER A 73 -19.84 -10.73 -27.67
CA SER A 73 -18.70 -10.07 -27.01
C SER A 73 -19.11 -9.28 -25.77
N TYR A 74 -20.24 -8.57 -25.82
CA TYR A 74 -20.70 -7.70 -24.75
C TYR A 74 -21.42 -8.44 -23.63
N ARG A 75 -22.39 -9.30 -23.96
CA ARG A 75 -23.26 -9.98 -22.99
C ARG A 75 -22.71 -11.31 -22.49
N ILE A 76 -21.98 -12.04 -23.33
CA ILE A 76 -21.50 -13.39 -22.98
C ILE A 76 -20.03 -13.33 -22.55
N MET A 77 -19.17 -12.70 -23.34
CA MET A 77 -17.75 -12.54 -23.01
C MET A 77 -17.49 -11.39 -22.03
N LYS A 78 -18.49 -10.54 -21.77
CA LYS A 78 -18.45 -9.40 -20.83
C LYS A 78 -17.32 -8.42 -21.17
N ILE A 79 -17.15 -8.10 -22.45
CA ILE A 79 -16.23 -7.06 -22.94
C ILE A 79 -17.01 -5.76 -23.08
N LYS A 80 -16.46 -4.62 -22.66
CA LYS A 80 -17.08 -3.30 -22.79
C LYS A 80 -17.54 -3.01 -24.22
N GLU A 81 -18.71 -2.39 -24.36
CA GLU A 81 -19.34 -2.12 -25.66
C GLU A 81 -18.44 -1.27 -26.58
N ASP A 82 -17.87 -0.19 -26.05
CA ASP A 82 -17.11 0.80 -26.83
C ASP A 82 -15.59 0.51 -26.91
N THR A 83 -15.12 -0.67 -26.50
CA THR A 83 -13.66 -0.93 -26.37
C THR A 83 -13.16 -2.12 -27.18
N GLU A 84 -12.43 -1.91 -28.28
CA GLU A 84 -11.79 -3.01 -29.03
C GLU A 84 -10.53 -3.55 -28.31
N PRO A 85 -10.48 -4.86 -27.99
CA PRO A 85 -9.35 -5.43 -27.24
C PRO A 85 -7.98 -5.25 -27.91
N TYR A 86 -7.90 -5.38 -29.23
CA TYR A 86 -6.65 -5.20 -29.96
C TYR A 86 -6.19 -3.74 -29.97
N GLU A 87 -7.13 -2.77 -30.01
CA GLU A 87 -6.80 -1.34 -29.95
C GLU A 87 -6.28 -0.97 -28.56
N GLN A 88 -6.94 -1.44 -27.51
CA GLN A 88 -6.49 -1.23 -26.13
C GLN A 88 -5.10 -1.85 -25.90
N PHE A 89 -4.84 -3.04 -26.46
CA PHE A 89 -3.53 -3.67 -26.39
C PHE A 89 -2.46 -2.83 -27.10
N ASN A 90 -2.72 -2.40 -28.34
CA ASN A 90 -1.79 -1.56 -29.10
C ASN A 90 -1.53 -0.22 -28.42
N HIS A 91 -2.57 0.38 -27.81
CA HIS A 91 -2.45 1.61 -27.04
C HIS A 91 -1.56 1.42 -25.82
N GLU A 92 -1.76 0.35 -25.03
CA GLU A 92 -0.91 0.05 -23.88
C GLU A 92 0.53 -0.23 -24.32
N VAL A 93 0.76 -0.98 -25.40
CA VAL A 93 2.11 -1.18 -25.95
C VAL A 93 2.76 0.14 -26.34
N PHE A 94 2.02 1.03 -27.02
CA PHE A 94 2.52 2.36 -27.39
C PHE A 94 2.94 3.16 -26.14
N LEU A 95 2.08 3.23 -25.13
CA LEU A 95 2.37 3.90 -23.87
C LEU A 95 3.62 3.31 -23.21
N VAL A 96 3.77 1.99 -23.21
CA VAL A 96 4.97 1.33 -22.63
C VAL A 96 6.24 1.71 -23.38
N MET A 97 6.17 1.80 -24.71
CA MET A 97 7.29 2.25 -25.52
C MET A 97 7.67 3.70 -25.22
N GLU A 98 6.69 4.58 -24.96
CA GLU A 98 6.96 5.97 -24.54
C GLU A 98 7.70 6.02 -23.19
N ASP A 99 7.27 5.22 -22.22
CA ASP A 99 7.94 5.15 -20.90
C ASP A 99 9.37 4.63 -21.02
N LEU A 100 9.59 3.58 -21.82
CA LEU A 100 10.93 3.06 -22.06
C LEU A 100 11.83 4.09 -22.73
N ARG A 101 11.31 4.88 -23.69
CA ARG A 101 12.06 5.99 -24.29
C ARG A 101 12.43 7.02 -23.23
N LYS A 102 11.49 7.37 -22.36
CA LYS A 102 11.72 8.34 -21.29
C LYS A 102 12.77 7.87 -20.30
N ILE A 103 12.67 6.62 -19.81
CA ILE A 103 13.68 6.01 -18.94
C ILE A 103 15.05 6.00 -19.60
N ASN A 104 15.15 5.60 -20.87
CA ASN A 104 16.44 5.59 -21.57
C ASN A 104 17.02 7.01 -21.70
N SER A 105 16.19 8.03 -21.96
CA SER A 105 16.62 9.43 -21.99
C SER A 105 17.16 9.88 -20.63
N MET A 106 16.44 9.58 -19.54
CA MET A 106 16.86 9.91 -18.18
C MET A 106 18.15 9.18 -17.78
N LEU A 107 18.28 7.89 -18.15
CA LEU A 107 19.51 7.11 -17.91
C LEU A 107 20.71 7.73 -18.61
N GLN A 108 20.57 8.10 -19.89
CA GLN A 108 21.64 8.75 -20.65
C GLN A 108 22.05 10.09 -20.02
N GLU A 109 21.08 10.92 -19.66
CA GLU A 109 21.33 12.19 -18.99
C GLU A 109 22.08 11.98 -17.67
N TYR A 110 21.59 11.10 -16.79
CA TYR A 110 22.16 10.91 -15.47
C TYR A 110 23.52 10.22 -15.49
N GLN A 111 23.75 9.28 -16.42
CA GLN A 111 25.07 8.68 -16.63
C GLN A 111 26.07 9.73 -17.12
N SER A 112 25.68 10.59 -18.07
CA SER A 112 26.55 11.67 -18.54
C SER A 112 26.92 12.64 -17.40
N LYS A 113 25.98 12.97 -16.51
CA LYS A 113 26.25 13.80 -15.33
C LYS A 113 27.23 13.15 -14.33
N GLN A 114 27.29 11.82 -14.25
CA GLN A 114 28.24 11.12 -13.36
C GLN A 114 29.70 11.15 -13.85
N GLU A 115 29.90 11.31 -15.15
CA GLU A 115 31.21 11.37 -15.80
C GLU A 115 31.89 12.74 -15.66
N ASP A 116 31.13 13.76 -15.27
CA ASP A 116 31.66 15.08 -14.95
C ASP A 116 32.67 14.97 -13.79
N LYS A 117 33.88 15.51 -13.99
CA LYS A 117 34.97 15.44 -13.02
C LYS A 117 34.81 16.46 -11.89
N ASP A 118 34.06 17.52 -12.13
CA ASP A 118 33.88 18.64 -11.20
C ASP A 118 32.59 18.51 -10.38
N ILE A 119 31.83 17.42 -10.56
CA ILE A 119 30.59 17.19 -9.83
C ILE A 119 30.83 16.96 -8.33
N ASP A 120 30.01 17.61 -7.52
CA ASP A 120 30.00 17.38 -6.07
C ASP A 120 29.72 15.91 -5.73
N ARG A 121 30.38 15.40 -4.69
CA ARG A 121 30.31 14.00 -4.27
C ARG A 121 28.90 13.58 -3.86
N TYR A 122 28.13 14.44 -3.17
CA TYR A 122 26.76 14.14 -2.78
C TYR A 122 25.85 14.11 -4.00
N VAL A 123 26.00 15.08 -4.91
CA VAL A 123 25.23 15.12 -6.16
C VAL A 123 25.51 13.87 -7.01
N LYS A 124 26.78 13.45 -7.12
CA LYS A 124 27.14 12.21 -7.82
C LYS A 124 26.42 10.98 -7.28
N LYS A 125 26.38 10.81 -5.96
CA LYS A 125 25.67 9.69 -5.30
C LYS A 125 24.17 9.70 -5.58
N LYS A 126 23.55 10.88 -5.69
CA LYS A 126 22.13 11.01 -6.06
C LYS A 126 21.88 10.49 -7.48
N TYR A 127 22.73 10.87 -8.44
CA TYR A 127 22.66 10.31 -9.80
C TYR A 127 22.93 8.80 -9.83
N GLU A 128 23.92 8.29 -9.09
CA GLU A 128 24.19 6.85 -8.99
C GLU A 128 22.97 6.08 -8.49
N TYR A 129 22.27 6.62 -7.48
CA TYR A 129 21.02 6.07 -6.98
C TYR A 129 19.92 6.09 -8.04
N LEU A 130 19.68 7.22 -8.71
CA LEU A 130 18.64 7.32 -9.74
C LEU A 130 18.91 6.41 -10.93
N VAL A 131 20.16 6.25 -11.36
CA VAL A 131 20.54 5.30 -12.42
C VAL A 131 20.24 3.87 -12.00
N GLY A 132 20.55 3.48 -10.76
CA GLY A 132 20.19 2.17 -10.22
C GLY A 132 18.67 1.97 -10.16
N LYS A 133 17.93 2.99 -9.73
CA LYS A 133 16.45 2.97 -9.63
C LYS A 133 15.78 2.86 -11.00
N LEU A 134 16.24 3.64 -11.98
CA LEU A 134 15.77 3.62 -13.37
C LEU A 134 16.09 2.31 -14.09
N SER A 135 17.28 1.73 -13.84
CA SER A 135 17.65 0.43 -14.40
C SER A 135 16.70 -0.66 -13.91
N LYS A 136 16.37 -0.65 -12.61
CA LYS A 136 15.37 -1.57 -12.06
C LYS A 136 13.97 -1.33 -12.64
N ALA A 137 13.53 -0.07 -12.79
CA ALA A 137 12.24 0.22 -13.40
C ALA A 137 12.16 -0.24 -14.86
N LYS A 138 13.27 -0.16 -15.62
CA LYS A 138 13.36 -0.72 -16.96
C LYS A 138 13.12 -2.23 -16.96
N ASP A 139 13.77 -2.94 -16.04
CA ASP A 139 13.58 -4.39 -15.89
C ASP A 139 12.12 -4.74 -15.52
N GLU A 140 11.52 -3.98 -14.61
CA GLU A 140 10.10 -4.12 -14.22
C GLU A 140 9.14 -3.90 -15.40
N ILE A 141 9.44 -2.96 -16.29
CA ILE A 141 8.67 -2.73 -17.52
C ILE A 141 8.83 -3.90 -18.51
N CYS A 142 10.05 -4.42 -18.67
CA CYS A 142 10.29 -5.58 -19.52
C CYS A 142 9.56 -6.83 -19.01
N GLU A 143 9.53 -7.06 -17.70
CA GLU A 143 8.75 -8.13 -17.07
C GLU A 143 7.25 -7.91 -17.31
N TYR A 144 6.76 -6.66 -17.14
CA TYR A 144 5.37 -6.31 -17.41
C TYR A 144 4.97 -6.60 -18.86
N MET A 145 5.79 -6.17 -19.82
CA MET A 145 5.56 -6.44 -21.25
C MET A 145 5.51 -7.92 -21.59
N THR A 146 6.32 -8.73 -20.92
CA THR A 146 6.45 -10.16 -21.24
C THR A 146 5.32 -10.97 -20.62
N GLU A 147 4.95 -10.67 -19.37
CA GLU A 147 4.11 -11.56 -18.57
C GLU A 147 2.75 -10.97 -18.19
N LYS A 148 2.64 -9.63 -18.07
CA LYS A 148 1.50 -9.00 -17.37
C LYS A 148 0.63 -8.11 -18.25
N ILE A 149 1.15 -7.60 -19.36
CA ILE A 149 0.45 -6.66 -20.24
C ILE A 149 -0.88 -7.23 -20.75
N LYS A 150 -0.90 -8.50 -21.18
CA LYS A 150 -2.11 -9.19 -21.64
C LYS A 150 -3.19 -9.21 -20.57
N LEU A 151 -2.81 -9.60 -19.35
CA LEU A 151 -3.73 -9.66 -18.22
C LEU A 151 -4.22 -8.27 -17.82
N CYS A 152 -3.33 -7.26 -17.85
CA CYS A 152 -3.69 -5.88 -17.56
C CYS A 152 -4.73 -5.35 -18.55
N VAL A 153 -4.46 -5.47 -19.85
CA VAL A 153 -5.39 -5.07 -20.91
C VAL A 153 -6.70 -5.85 -20.82
N TYR A 154 -6.65 -7.16 -20.56
CA TYR A 154 -7.86 -7.96 -20.37
C TYR A 154 -8.74 -7.41 -19.24
N LYS A 155 -8.16 -7.03 -18.09
CA LYS A 155 -8.90 -6.44 -16.98
C LYS A 155 -9.51 -5.08 -17.33
N GLU A 156 -8.87 -4.31 -18.20
CA GLU A 156 -9.37 -3.00 -18.64
C GLU A 156 -10.54 -3.08 -19.61
N VAL A 157 -10.50 -4.04 -20.54
CA VAL A 157 -11.54 -4.22 -21.55
C VAL A 157 -12.75 -4.96 -21.00
N LYS A 158 -12.60 -5.67 -19.89
CA LYS A 158 -13.67 -6.42 -19.23
C LYS A 158 -14.67 -5.48 -18.56
N ASP A 159 -15.94 -5.77 -18.73
CA ASP A 159 -17.05 -5.09 -18.09
C ASP A 159 -17.36 -5.76 -16.76
N TRP A 160 -16.76 -5.21 -15.70
CA TRP A 160 -16.93 -5.72 -14.33
C TRP A 160 -18.30 -5.39 -13.74
N ASP A 161 -19.02 -4.40 -14.27
CA ASP A 161 -20.36 -4.03 -13.80
C ASP A 161 -21.37 -5.13 -14.15
N GLN A 162 -21.19 -5.79 -15.30
CA GLN A 162 -21.96 -6.99 -15.69
C GLN A 162 -21.60 -8.27 -14.89
N ILE A 163 -20.60 -8.21 -14.02
CA ILE A 163 -20.14 -9.32 -13.17
C ILE A 163 -20.54 -9.07 -11.70
N PHE A 164 -20.87 -7.84 -11.36
CA PHE A 164 -21.01 -7.38 -9.99
C PHE A 164 -22.26 -7.95 -9.32
N ASP A 165 -22.11 -9.10 -8.66
CA ASP A 165 -22.92 -9.49 -7.52
C ASP A 165 -22.05 -9.30 -6.26
N LEU A 166 -22.30 -8.20 -5.53
CA LEU A 166 -21.58 -7.79 -4.31
C LEU A 166 -21.45 -8.90 -3.26
N SER A 167 -22.24 -9.97 -3.37
CA SER A 167 -22.26 -11.10 -2.45
C SER A 167 -21.19 -12.17 -2.70
N ARG A 168 -20.46 -12.18 -3.83
CA ARG A 168 -19.68 -13.36 -4.27
C ARG A 168 -18.16 -13.23 -4.45
N PHE A 169 -17.55 -12.04 -4.46
CA PHE A 169 -16.10 -11.91 -4.71
C PHE A 169 -15.34 -11.21 -3.59
N GLY A 170 -14.26 -11.85 -3.13
CA GLY A 170 -13.49 -11.48 -1.94
C GLY A 170 -12.35 -10.48 -2.13
N SER A 171 -12.13 -9.90 -3.32
CA SER A 171 -11.06 -8.91 -3.49
C SER A 171 -11.26 -8.02 -4.71
N PHE A 172 -11.73 -6.78 -4.47
CA PHE A 172 -11.78 -5.71 -5.48
C PHE A 172 -10.42 -5.46 -6.16
N ASN A 173 -9.32 -5.78 -5.47
CA ASN A 173 -7.95 -5.64 -5.99
C ASN A 173 -7.62 -6.60 -7.14
N GLU A 174 -8.32 -7.72 -7.28
CA GLU A 174 -8.08 -8.66 -8.39
C GLU A 174 -8.59 -8.09 -9.72
N MET A 175 -9.53 -7.14 -9.68
CA MET A 175 -10.16 -6.52 -10.85
C MET A 175 -9.37 -5.34 -11.39
N LEU A 176 -8.54 -4.70 -10.55
CA LEU A 176 -7.80 -3.52 -10.95
C LEU A 176 -6.63 -3.88 -11.88
N PRO A 177 -6.46 -3.18 -13.02
CA PRO A 177 -5.25 -3.28 -13.82
C PRO A 177 -4.07 -2.78 -12.98
N VAL A 178 -3.03 -3.62 -12.84
CA VAL A 178 -1.81 -3.26 -12.11
C VAL A 178 -0.69 -3.12 -13.12
N ARG A 179 -0.18 -1.89 -13.22
CA ARG A 179 0.98 -1.54 -14.04
C ARG A 179 2.25 -1.52 -13.19
N TYR A 180 3.36 -1.19 -13.84
CA TYR A 180 4.65 -0.98 -13.17
C TYR A 180 4.73 0.42 -12.52
N PRO A 181 5.52 0.57 -11.43
CA PRO A 181 5.62 1.81 -10.66
C PRO A 181 5.96 3.09 -11.43
N PHE A 182 6.82 3.00 -12.46
CA PHE A 182 7.28 4.18 -13.21
C PHE A 182 6.12 4.96 -13.84
N ARG A 183 5.10 4.29 -14.36
CA ARG A 183 3.93 4.91 -15.01
C ARG A 183 3.22 5.89 -14.09
N ASP A 184 3.01 5.47 -12.85
CA ASP A 184 2.17 6.21 -11.89
C ASP A 184 2.98 7.20 -11.04
N ARG A 185 4.31 7.02 -10.99
CA ARG A 185 5.20 7.66 -10.00
C ARG A 185 6.53 8.09 -10.63
N GLU A 186 6.44 8.68 -11.81
CA GLU A 186 7.60 9.14 -12.58
C GLU A 186 8.50 10.12 -11.81
N GLU A 187 7.89 11.03 -11.05
CA GLU A 187 8.58 12.01 -10.22
C GLU A 187 9.51 11.38 -9.16
N GLU A 188 9.28 10.13 -8.78
CA GLU A 188 10.18 9.41 -7.86
C GLU A 188 11.54 9.04 -8.51
N TYR A 189 11.67 9.21 -9.83
CA TYR A 189 12.86 8.93 -10.61
C TYR A 189 13.62 10.20 -11.02
N GLU A 190 13.10 11.37 -10.65
CA GLU A 190 13.72 12.66 -10.92
C GLU A 190 14.57 13.14 -9.75
N MET A 191 15.45 14.12 -10.01
CA MET A 191 16.25 14.77 -8.95
C MET A 191 15.41 15.48 -7.87
N SER A 192 14.19 15.88 -8.20
CA SER A 192 13.25 16.52 -7.26
C SER A 192 12.85 15.59 -6.10
N VAL A 193 12.94 14.26 -6.26
CA VAL A 193 12.63 13.28 -5.20
C VAL A 193 13.45 13.51 -3.93
N PHE A 194 14.69 13.97 -4.10
CA PHE A 194 15.61 14.21 -2.99
C PHE A 194 15.29 15.49 -2.22
N ALA A 195 14.36 16.34 -2.68
CA ALA A 195 13.92 17.53 -1.96
C ALA A 195 12.84 17.23 -0.90
N GLY A 196 12.22 16.04 -0.95
CA GLY A 196 11.23 15.60 0.03
C GLY A 196 9.91 16.38 0.01
N LEU A 197 9.63 17.15 -1.05
CA LEU A 197 8.45 18.03 -1.13
C LEU A 197 7.13 17.27 -1.02
N ASN A 198 7.04 16.07 -1.61
CA ASN A 198 5.85 15.23 -1.54
C ASN A 198 5.44 14.86 -0.11
N TYR A 199 6.36 14.90 0.84
CA TYR A 199 6.18 14.36 2.19
C TYR A 199 6.12 15.44 3.27
N LYS A 200 6.78 16.59 3.01
CA LYS A 200 6.78 17.74 3.91
C LYS A 200 5.44 18.47 3.91
N PHE A 201 4.67 18.38 2.82
CA PHE A 201 3.44 19.16 2.58
C PHE A 201 2.17 18.31 2.51
N ASN A 202 2.04 17.34 3.41
CA ASN A 202 0.92 16.38 3.44
C ASN A 202 -0.46 17.01 3.75
N PHE A 203 -0.53 18.30 4.09
CA PHE A 203 -1.79 19.02 4.31
C PHE A 203 -2.24 19.85 3.11
N LEU A 204 -1.39 20.02 2.09
CA LEU A 204 -1.75 20.78 0.88
C LEU A 204 -2.67 19.95 -0.03
N GLY A 205 -3.60 20.63 -0.69
CA GLY A 205 -4.38 20.03 -1.77
C GLY A 205 -3.53 19.80 -3.02
N ILE A 206 -4.02 18.98 -3.96
CA ILE A 206 -3.31 18.62 -5.20
C ILE A 206 -2.83 19.86 -5.99
N MET A 207 -3.68 20.89 -6.10
CA MET A 207 -3.36 22.12 -6.83
C MET A 207 -2.23 22.92 -6.17
N GLU A 208 -2.26 23.05 -4.85
CA GLU A 208 -1.24 23.77 -4.09
C GLU A 208 0.10 23.01 -4.09
N GLN A 209 0.05 21.67 -4.04
CA GLN A 209 1.25 20.84 -4.20
C GLN A 209 1.88 21.02 -5.59
N HIS A 210 1.05 21.08 -6.64
CA HIS A 210 1.54 21.36 -7.98
C HIS A 210 2.18 22.75 -8.08
N GLU A 211 1.54 23.78 -7.52
CA GLU A 211 2.12 25.13 -7.45
C GLU A 211 3.46 25.14 -6.71
N LEU A 212 3.54 24.52 -5.53
CA LEU A 212 4.78 24.38 -4.76
C LEU A 212 5.90 23.76 -5.59
N LYS A 213 5.61 22.64 -6.29
CA LYS A 213 6.59 21.98 -7.18
C LYS A 213 7.02 22.88 -8.32
N CYS A 214 6.10 23.61 -8.96
CA CYS A 214 6.43 24.55 -10.03
C CYS A 214 7.34 25.69 -9.52
N LEU A 215 7.06 26.24 -8.34
CA LEU A 215 7.88 27.31 -7.75
C LEU A 215 9.29 26.80 -7.43
N TYR A 216 9.41 25.60 -6.86
CA TYR A 216 10.69 24.96 -6.59
C TYR A 216 11.49 24.71 -7.87
N ASN A 217 10.88 24.07 -8.87
CA ASN A 217 11.54 23.72 -10.13
C ASN A 217 11.91 24.96 -10.97
N SER A 218 11.16 26.06 -10.84
CA SER A 218 11.45 27.33 -11.52
C SER A 218 12.43 28.23 -10.76
N ASN A 219 12.98 27.75 -9.64
CA ASN A 219 13.88 28.49 -8.76
C ASN A 219 13.30 29.83 -8.27
N LYS A 220 11.98 29.87 -8.04
CA LYS A 220 11.25 31.02 -7.51
C LYS A 220 11.30 31.01 -5.98
N VAL A 221 12.48 31.27 -5.44
CA VAL A 221 12.82 31.05 -4.02
C VAL A 221 11.93 31.87 -3.08
N GLU A 222 11.69 33.15 -3.40
CA GLU A 222 10.88 34.04 -2.55
C GLU A 222 9.42 33.60 -2.48
N GLU A 223 8.79 33.32 -3.63
CA GLU A 223 7.40 32.84 -3.66
C GLU A 223 7.26 31.45 -3.04
N PHE A 224 8.23 30.56 -3.28
CA PHE A 224 8.28 29.25 -2.64
C PHE A 224 8.29 29.38 -1.12
N ASN A 225 9.23 30.16 -0.56
CA ASN A 225 9.35 30.35 0.88
C ASN A 225 8.12 31.02 1.50
N ALA A 226 7.49 31.96 0.78
CA ALA A 226 6.23 32.57 1.21
C ALA A 226 5.08 31.54 1.28
N LEU A 227 5.04 30.57 0.36
CA LEU A 227 4.08 29.46 0.41
C LEU A 227 4.37 28.53 1.59
N VAL A 228 5.65 28.22 1.84
CA VAL A 228 6.07 27.41 3.01
C VAL A 228 5.66 28.08 4.33
N ASP A 229 5.96 29.37 4.49
CA ASP A 229 5.56 30.17 5.65
C ASP A 229 4.04 30.09 5.87
N ARG A 230 3.27 30.32 4.81
CA ARG A 230 1.80 30.25 4.85
C ARG A 230 1.33 28.86 5.25
N HIS A 231 1.91 27.81 4.67
CA HIS A 231 1.56 26.44 5.00
C HIS A 231 1.76 26.13 6.48
N ILE A 232 2.90 26.55 7.05
CA ILE A 232 3.23 26.32 8.46
C ILE A 232 2.22 27.02 9.38
N VAL A 233 1.92 28.29 9.11
CA VAL A 233 1.00 29.09 9.92
C VAL A 233 -0.43 28.59 9.78
N THR A 234 -0.93 28.39 8.57
CA THR A 234 -2.32 27.94 8.31
C THR A 234 -2.61 26.59 8.96
N HIS A 235 -1.62 25.70 9.02
CA HIS A 235 -1.80 24.37 9.57
C HIS A 235 -1.31 24.23 11.02
N GLU A 236 -0.85 25.30 11.65
CA GLU A 236 -0.34 25.32 13.03
C GLU A 236 0.64 24.16 13.30
N ILE A 237 1.63 24.01 12.41
CA ILE A 237 2.50 22.83 12.38
C ILE A 237 3.25 22.62 13.70
N ASP A 238 3.72 23.70 14.32
CA ASP A 238 4.37 23.69 15.63
C ASP A 238 3.46 23.12 16.73
N ASN A 239 2.21 23.59 16.82
CA ASN A 239 1.24 23.10 17.80
C ASN A 239 0.87 21.63 17.54
N LYS A 240 0.74 21.23 16.29
CA LYS A 240 0.50 19.81 15.92
C LYS A 240 1.66 18.92 16.34
N ILE A 241 2.91 19.36 16.15
CA ILE A 241 4.07 18.59 16.61
C ILE A 241 4.05 18.43 18.13
N LEU A 242 3.75 19.49 18.89
CA LEU A 242 3.66 19.43 20.35
C LEU A 242 2.59 18.41 20.80
N SER A 243 1.41 18.44 20.19
CA SER A 243 0.35 17.45 20.44
C SER A 243 0.82 16.02 20.14
N LEU A 244 1.47 15.79 18.98
CA LEU A 244 2.01 14.48 18.62
C LEU A 244 3.10 13.97 19.57
N ILE A 245 3.91 14.87 20.13
CA ILE A 245 4.91 14.55 21.16
C ILE A 245 4.22 14.11 22.45
N GLU A 246 3.12 14.74 22.83
CA GLU A 246 2.35 14.43 24.04
C GLU A 246 1.55 13.14 23.94
N GLU A 247 1.20 12.72 22.72
CA GLU A 247 0.43 11.49 22.48
C GLU A 247 1.31 10.26 22.23
N ASN A 248 2.64 10.40 22.18
CA ASN A 248 3.54 9.32 21.81
C ASN A 248 4.60 9.03 22.87
N HIS A 249 4.63 7.79 23.35
CA HIS A 249 5.54 7.39 24.43
C HIS A 249 7.04 7.46 24.06
N VAL A 250 7.40 7.44 22.78
CA VAL A 250 8.80 7.59 22.34
C VAL A 250 9.16 9.07 22.24
N LEU A 251 8.34 9.85 21.53
CA LEU A 251 8.58 11.28 21.36
C LEU A 251 8.58 12.02 22.70
N ASN A 252 7.63 11.68 23.59
CA ASN A 252 7.49 12.31 24.89
C ASN A 252 8.74 12.17 25.78
N LYS A 253 9.48 11.07 25.66
CA LYS A 253 10.71 10.83 26.41
C LYS A 253 11.84 11.78 26.01
N ARG A 254 11.77 12.39 24.83
CA ARG A 254 12.77 13.35 24.34
C ARG A 254 12.43 14.77 24.80
N SER A 255 12.83 15.11 26.01
CA SER A 255 12.60 16.44 26.59
C SER A 255 13.09 17.60 25.71
N MET A 256 14.21 17.39 25.00
CA MET A 256 14.77 18.38 24.07
C MET A 256 13.89 18.68 22.85
N LEU A 257 12.99 17.77 22.44
CA LEU A 257 12.09 18.03 21.32
C LEU A 257 11.16 19.21 21.61
N LYS A 258 10.49 19.20 22.77
CA LYS A 258 9.60 20.30 23.16
C LYS A 258 10.35 21.63 23.24
N GLN A 259 11.55 21.62 23.81
CA GLN A 259 12.39 22.82 23.89
C GLN A 259 12.80 23.34 22.51
N ALA A 260 13.12 22.45 21.57
CA ALA A 260 13.42 22.84 20.18
C ALA A 260 12.21 23.52 19.52
N ILE A 261 10.99 23.05 19.76
CA ILE A 261 9.79 23.71 19.24
C ILE A 261 9.61 25.11 19.82
N GLU A 262 9.82 25.30 21.12
CA GLU A 262 9.75 26.64 21.72
C GLU A 262 10.83 27.58 21.16
N ILE A 263 12.05 27.09 20.92
CA ILE A 263 13.13 27.85 20.24
C ILE A 263 12.68 28.32 18.85
N TYR A 264 11.99 27.46 18.09
CA TYR A 264 11.44 27.80 16.78
C TYR A 264 10.37 28.91 16.90
N LYS A 265 9.43 28.75 17.84
CA LYS A 265 8.34 29.72 18.08
C LYS A 265 8.85 31.09 18.54
N GLU A 266 9.94 31.13 19.29
CA GLU A 266 10.61 32.36 19.71
C GLU A 266 11.40 33.04 18.58
N GLY A 267 11.49 32.43 17.39
CA GLY A 267 12.20 32.97 16.24
C GLY A 267 13.71 32.80 16.29
N ARG A 268 14.23 31.96 17.19
CA ARG A 268 15.67 31.67 17.32
C ARG A 268 16.11 30.62 16.30
N MET A 269 15.96 30.95 15.01
CA MET A 269 16.07 30.01 13.89
C MET A 269 17.45 29.36 13.74
N GLU A 270 18.53 30.09 14.00
CA GLU A 270 19.89 29.54 13.97
C GLU A 270 20.07 28.42 15.01
N LEU A 271 19.66 28.67 16.25
CA LEU A 271 19.73 27.67 17.32
C LEU A 271 18.84 26.47 17.02
N PHE A 272 17.65 26.70 16.46
CA PHE A 272 16.78 25.62 16.02
C PHE A 272 17.46 24.74 14.97
N CYS A 273 18.06 25.34 13.94
CA CYS A 273 18.76 24.63 12.85
C CYS A 273 19.96 23.81 13.34
N GLN A 274 20.57 24.18 14.46
CA GLN A 274 21.67 23.41 15.07
C GLN A 274 21.14 22.20 15.89
N ILE A 275 20.02 22.36 16.59
CA ILE A 275 19.49 21.33 17.51
C ILE A 275 18.66 20.29 16.76
N ILE A 276 17.80 20.73 15.85
CA ILE A 276 16.75 19.87 15.31
C ILE A 276 17.24 18.71 14.45
N PRO A 277 18.33 18.81 13.66
CA PRO A 277 18.80 17.67 12.87
C PRO A 277 19.24 16.50 13.76
N LEU A 278 19.82 16.79 14.94
CA LEU A 278 20.19 15.77 15.93
C LEU A 278 18.96 15.10 16.54
N GLN A 279 17.90 15.87 16.79
CA GLN A 279 16.65 15.31 17.31
C GLN A 279 15.94 14.44 16.26
N ILE A 280 15.93 14.86 15.01
CA ILE A 280 15.40 14.07 13.88
C ILE A 280 16.15 12.73 13.75
N GLU A 281 17.48 12.74 13.79
CA GLU A 281 18.25 11.50 13.78
C GLU A 281 17.93 10.61 14.99
N GLY A 282 17.71 11.22 16.16
CA GLY A 282 17.25 10.51 17.35
C GLY A 282 15.89 9.84 17.15
N ILE A 283 14.92 10.53 16.54
CA ILE A 283 13.61 9.95 16.22
C ILE A 283 13.76 8.77 15.25
N ILE A 284 14.60 8.91 14.22
CA ILE A 284 14.89 7.83 13.27
C ILE A 284 15.50 6.61 13.96
N TYR A 285 16.42 6.84 14.91
CA TYR A 285 16.97 5.78 15.76
C TYR A 285 15.87 5.08 16.56
N ASP A 286 15.03 5.82 17.28
CA ASP A 286 13.97 5.21 18.10
C ASP A 286 12.95 4.47 17.24
N TYR A 287 12.67 4.97 16.03
CA TYR A 287 11.81 4.28 15.09
C TYR A 287 12.38 2.91 14.70
N CYS A 288 13.69 2.81 14.45
CA CYS A 288 14.34 1.52 14.22
C CYS A 288 14.11 0.57 15.40
N ILE A 289 14.24 1.06 16.64
CA ILE A 289 14.01 0.26 17.85
C ILE A 289 12.55 -0.21 17.94
N GLU A 290 11.58 0.67 17.70
CA GLU A 290 10.15 0.33 17.71
C GLU A 290 9.75 -0.65 16.59
N LEU A 291 10.50 -0.68 15.50
CA LEU A 291 10.39 -1.68 14.43
C LEU A 291 11.08 -3.01 14.77
N GLY A 292 11.68 -3.12 15.96
CA GLY A 292 12.35 -4.30 16.47
C GLY A 292 13.76 -4.51 15.91
N VAL A 293 14.43 -3.46 15.46
CA VAL A 293 15.87 -3.51 15.14
C VAL A 293 16.65 -3.53 16.46
N SER A 294 17.65 -4.40 16.56
CA SER A 294 18.47 -4.51 17.77
C SER A 294 19.26 -3.22 18.02
N SER A 295 19.21 -2.70 19.25
CA SER A 295 19.97 -1.51 19.65
C SER A 295 21.48 -1.67 19.38
N ALA A 296 22.03 -2.83 19.71
CA ALA A 296 23.44 -3.15 19.48
C ALA A 296 23.84 -3.07 17.99
N SER A 297 22.90 -3.35 17.08
CA SER A 297 23.15 -3.30 15.64
C SER A 297 23.03 -1.90 15.05
N ILE A 298 22.33 -0.97 15.72
CA ILE A 298 21.97 0.33 15.14
C ILE A 298 22.69 1.52 15.77
N GLU A 299 23.27 1.36 16.96
CA GLU A 299 23.96 2.41 17.71
C GLU A 299 25.16 3.03 16.95
N ARG A 300 25.93 2.21 16.24
CA ARG A 300 27.11 2.65 15.45
C ARG A 300 26.85 2.74 13.95
N THR A 301 25.60 2.63 13.56
CA THR A 301 25.19 2.57 12.17
C THR A 301 24.91 3.97 11.65
N SER A 302 25.33 4.25 10.42
CA SER A 302 25.14 5.56 9.78
C SER A 302 23.66 5.82 9.48
N LEU A 303 23.29 7.10 9.31
CA LEU A 303 21.89 7.50 9.14
C LEU A 303 21.25 6.87 7.89
N ASP A 304 21.98 6.79 6.79
CA ASP A 304 21.53 6.11 5.56
C ASP A 304 21.15 4.64 5.80
N LYS A 305 21.90 3.95 6.64
CA LYS A 305 21.63 2.55 7.00
C LYS A 305 20.48 2.40 7.97
N LYS A 306 20.26 3.35 8.88
CA LYS A 306 19.04 3.42 9.71
C LYS A 306 17.80 3.55 8.84
N ILE A 307 17.84 4.44 7.85
CA ILE A 307 16.75 4.62 6.88
C ILE A 307 16.49 3.34 6.08
N GLU A 308 17.53 2.65 5.61
CA GLU A 308 17.37 1.36 4.92
C GLU A 308 16.67 0.30 5.80
N GLU A 309 16.95 0.24 7.10
CA GLU A 309 16.27 -0.68 8.03
C GLU A 309 14.80 -0.33 8.23
N ILE A 310 14.46 0.97 8.25
CA ILE A 310 13.06 1.43 8.31
C ILE A 310 12.33 1.00 7.04
N VAL A 311 12.86 1.29 5.85
CA VAL A 311 12.21 0.96 4.57
C VAL A 311 11.95 -0.55 4.42
N LYS A 312 12.85 -1.41 4.93
CA LYS A 312 12.65 -2.86 4.94
C LYS A 312 11.44 -3.30 5.77
N LYS A 313 11.13 -2.58 6.85
CA LYS A 313 10.13 -2.98 7.85
C LYS A 313 8.83 -2.17 7.77
N ASP A 314 8.89 -0.97 7.19
CA ASP A 314 7.76 -0.07 7.02
C ASP A 314 7.69 0.49 5.59
N ARG A 315 6.80 -0.09 4.79
CA ARG A 315 6.57 0.31 3.40
C ARG A 315 5.94 1.69 3.25
N TRP A 316 5.40 2.26 4.34
CA TRP A 316 4.80 3.60 4.34
C TRP A 316 5.82 4.71 4.61
N PHE A 317 7.07 4.35 4.92
CA PHE A 317 8.17 5.30 4.99
C PHE A 317 8.63 5.66 3.57
N GLN A 318 8.02 6.69 3.00
CA GLN A 318 8.21 7.09 1.59
C GLN A 318 9.26 8.20 1.39
N CYS A 319 9.65 8.92 2.44
CA CYS A 319 10.61 10.04 2.36
C CYS A 319 12.09 9.57 2.41
N HIS A 320 12.39 8.31 2.08
CA HIS A 320 13.72 7.75 2.31
C HIS A 320 14.81 8.35 1.43
N GLU A 321 14.52 8.76 0.20
CA GLU A 321 15.51 9.46 -0.63
C GLU A 321 16.00 10.74 0.04
N TYR A 322 15.09 11.61 0.48
CA TYR A 322 15.45 12.84 1.19
C TYR A 322 16.29 12.57 2.43
N PHE A 323 15.83 11.67 3.31
CA PHE A 323 16.54 11.38 4.57
C PHE A 323 17.89 10.67 4.39
N LYS A 324 18.08 9.96 3.27
CA LYS A 324 19.31 9.24 2.94
C LYS A 324 20.37 10.11 2.26
N TYR A 325 19.99 11.22 1.64
CA TYR A 325 20.91 12.08 0.89
C TYR A 325 20.90 13.51 1.43
N ASP A 326 19.93 14.33 1.05
CA ASP A 326 19.91 15.78 1.30
C ASP A 326 19.88 16.11 2.80
N PHE A 327 19.11 15.36 3.56
CA PHE A 327 19.08 15.54 5.01
C PHE A 327 20.43 15.22 5.67
N ILE A 328 21.19 14.23 5.17
CA ILE A 328 22.50 13.88 5.74
C ILE A 328 23.48 15.03 5.56
N GLU A 329 23.46 15.67 4.39
CA GLU A 329 24.29 16.84 4.12
C GLU A 329 23.94 17.99 5.07
N LEU A 330 22.64 18.32 5.18
CA LEU A 330 22.14 19.35 6.10
C LEU A 330 22.54 19.06 7.55
N ARG A 331 22.34 17.82 8.01
CA ARG A 331 22.70 17.35 9.35
C ARG A 331 24.20 17.42 9.60
N ASN A 332 25.04 17.04 8.64
CA ASN A 332 26.49 17.10 8.80
C ASN A 332 26.97 18.56 8.91
N THR A 333 26.44 19.44 8.08
CA THR A 333 26.75 20.87 8.13
C THR A 333 26.33 21.48 9.48
N ALA A 334 25.15 21.11 9.99
CA ALA A 334 24.69 21.49 11.32
C ALA A 334 25.60 20.97 12.43
N ALA A 335 25.93 19.68 12.43
CA ALA A 335 26.76 19.05 13.45
C ALA A 335 28.19 19.59 13.51
N HIS A 336 28.73 20.08 12.39
CA HIS A 336 30.05 20.71 12.32
C HIS A 336 30.03 22.21 12.62
N GLY A 337 28.87 22.80 12.93
CA GLY A 337 28.75 24.25 13.15
C GLY A 337 29.12 25.05 11.91
N ARG A 338 28.84 24.53 10.71
CA ARG A 338 29.22 25.15 9.42
C ARG A 338 28.03 25.75 8.69
N LEU A 339 26.88 25.90 9.35
CA LEU A 339 25.69 26.52 8.76
C LEU A 339 25.85 28.05 8.53
N HIS A 340 27.04 28.61 8.71
CA HIS A 340 27.26 30.06 8.77
C HIS A 340 27.46 30.76 7.41
N GLU A 341 27.67 30.02 6.31
CA GLU A 341 27.89 30.60 4.98
C GLU A 341 26.65 30.43 4.08
N ASN A 342 26.03 31.55 3.68
CA ASN A 342 24.95 31.64 2.69
C ASN A 342 23.62 30.91 2.99
N ILE A 343 23.32 30.61 4.26
CA ILE A 343 22.06 29.96 4.66
C ILE A 343 21.05 30.98 5.18
N ASN A 344 19.84 30.98 4.62
CA ASN A 344 18.70 31.61 5.28
C ASN A 344 18.21 30.67 6.40
N PHE A 345 18.53 31.01 7.65
CA PHE A 345 18.14 30.22 8.81
C PHE A 345 16.64 30.08 8.96
N LYS A 346 15.85 31.09 8.59
CA LYS A 346 14.39 31.02 8.67
C LYS A 346 13.84 29.97 7.71
N ASP A 347 14.23 30.05 6.44
CA ASP A 347 13.75 29.11 5.41
C ASP A 347 14.21 27.68 5.72
N THR A 348 15.43 27.53 6.22
CA THR A 348 15.98 26.22 6.64
C THR A 348 15.23 25.67 7.85
N ALA A 349 14.96 26.50 8.86
CA ALA A 349 14.17 26.12 10.02
C ALA A 349 12.75 25.69 9.61
N ASN A 350 12.13 26.39 8.67
CA ASN A 350 10.83 26.04 8.12
C ASN A 350 10.82 24.68 7.42
N MET A 351 11.85 24.35 6.65
CA MET A 351 11.95 23.03 6.03
C MET A 351 12.19 21.92 7.07
N LEU A 352 12.96 22.20 8.12
CA LEU A 352 13.26 21.27 9.20
C LEU A 352 12.07 21.03 10.15
N ILE A 353 11.23 22.03 10.42
CA ILE A 353 10.02 21.83 11.21
C ILE A 353 9.03 20.91 10.46
N LEU A 354 8.99 21.00 9.13
CA LEU A 354 8.19 20.08 8.31
C LEU A 354 8.75 18.65 8.29
N ASP A 355 10.08 18.47 8.32
CA ASP A 355 10.69 17.14 8.53
C ASP A 355 10.28 16.52 9.85
N LEU A 356 10.32 17.33 10.91
CA LEU A 356 9.90 16.88 12.22
C LEU A 356 8.41 16.52 12.23
N MET A 357 7.57 17.33 11.58
CA MET A 357 6.14 17.03 11.46
C MET A 357 5.90 15.68 10.77
N TYR A 358 6.59 15.43 9.65
CA TYR A 358 6.50 14.16 8.94
C TYR A 358 6.84 12.97 9.85
N LEU A 359 7.99 13.01 10.53
CA LEU A 359 8.45 11.91 11.38
C LEU A 359 7.57 11.71 12.62
N CYS A 360 7.15 12.80 13.28
CA CYS A 360 6.23 12.74 14.42
C CYS A 360 4.89 12.14 14.01
N GLY A 361 4.37 12.52 12.84
CA GLY A 361 3.14 11.97 12.28
C GLY A 361 3.27 10.48 11.97
N LEU A 362 4.38 10.08 11.36
CA LEU A 362 4.63 8.70 10.97
C LEU A 362 4.79 7.79 12.21
N LEU A 363 5.55 8.21 13.22
CA LEU A 363 5.73 7.46 14.45
C LEU A 363 4.41 7.28 15.24
N ASN A 364 3.49 8.23 15.13
CA ASN A 364 2.17 8.13 15.77
C ASN A 364 1.18 7.24 15.02
N ASN A 365 1.29 7.16 13.68
CA ASN A 365 0.23 6.60 12.85
C ASN A 365 0.61 5.31 12.12
N SER A 366 1.92 5.04 11.97
CA SER A 366 2.40 3.88 11.21
C SER A 366 1.82 2.58 11.76
N ASN A 367 1.26 1.80 10.83
CA ASN A 367 0.76 0.45 11.10
C ASN A 367 1.90 -0.57 11.17
N ALA A 368 3.15 -0.24 10.84
CA ALA A 368 4.28 -1.14 11.04
C ALA A 368 4.57 -1.33 12.54
N LEU A 369 4.34 -0.28 13.33
CA LEU A 369 4.54 -0.27 14.77
C LEU A 369 3.47 -1.07 15.51
N VAL A 370 3.92 -1.98 16.37
CA VAL A 370 3.04 -2.82 17.20
C VAL A 370 2.20 -1.95 18.13
N VAL A 371 2.81 -0.97 18.79
CA VAL A 371 2.14 -0.08 19.74
C VAL A 371 0.97 0.65 19.09
N ASN A 372 1.14 1.18 17.89
CA ASN A 372 0.06 1.89 17.18
C ASN A 372 -1.09 0.96 16.78
N ARG A 373 -0.81 -0.26 16.33
CA ARG A 373 -1.87 -1.25 16.05
C ARG A 373 -2.63 -1.64 17.32
N MET A 374 -1.93 -1.79 18.45
CA MET A 374 -2.56 -2.04 19.75
C MET A 374 -3.46 -0.87 20.17
N ARG A 375 -2.95 0.37 20.10
CA ARG A 375 -3.73 1.59 20.41
C ARG A 375 -5.01 1.67 19.58
N LYS A 376 -4.93 1.41 18.27
CA LYS A 376 -6.10 1.42 17.36
C LYS A 376 -7.14 0.36 17.77
N LEU A 377 -6.71 -0.86 18.15
CA LEU A 377 -7.64 -1.90 18.61
C LEU A 377 -8.27 -1.57 19.96
N ILE A 378 -7.49 -1.04 20.90
CA ILE A 378 -7.98 -0.63 22.22
C ILE A 378 -9.03 0.47 22.07
N LYS A 379 -8.74 1.50 21.27
CA LYS A 379 -9.71 2.58 20.97
C LYS A 379 -11.01 2.03 20.39
N ARG A 380 -10.92 1.14 19.39
CA ARG A 380 -12.10 0.47 18.81
C ARG A 380 -12.86 -0.35 19.85
N PHE A 381 -12.18 -1.01 20.79
CA PHE A 381 -12.85 -1.73 21.87
C PHE A 381 -13.60 -0.77 22.80
N GLU A 382 -12.96 0.31 23.27
CA GLU A 382 -13.59 1.32 24.13
C GLU A 382 -14.86 1.92 23.50
N GLU A 383 -14.80 2.25 22.21
CA GLU A 383 -15.92 2.82 21.46
C GLU A 383 -17.10 1.84 21.28
N ASN A 384 -16.86 0.52 21.38
CA ASN A 384 -17.82 -0.50 20.99
C ASN A 384 -18.23 -1.46 22.12
N ILE A 385 -17.58 -1.45 23.28
CA ILE A 385 -17.84 -2.43 24.36
C ILE A 385 -19.29 -2.42 24.83
N ASN A 386 -19.95 -1.26 24.80
CA ASN A 386 -21.34 -1.07 25.21
C ASN A 386 -22.34 -1.12 24.04
N ASN A 387 -21.88 -1.42 22.82
CA ASN A 387 -22.72 -1.51 21.64
C ASN A 387 -23.04 -2.98 21.31
N GLU A 388 -24.29 -3.38 21.50
CA GLU A 388 -24.75 -4.76 21.28
C GLU A 388 -24.60 -5.23 19.83
N ASN A 389 -24.63 -4.31 18.86
CA ASN A 389 -24.51 -4.61 17.44
C ASN A 389 -23.06 -4.58 16.93
N ALA A 390 -22.10 -4.17 17.78
CA ALA A 390 -20.72 -4.08 17.37
C ALA A 390 -20.00 -5.44 17.48
N PRO A 391 -19.11 -5.78 16.54
CA PRO A 391 -18.41 -7.06 16.53
C PRO A 391 -17.24 -7.08 17.54
N VAL A 392 -17.52 -6.83 18.84
CA VAL A 392 -16.52 -6.76 19.91
C VAL A 392 -15.69 -8.05 19.99
N GLY A 393 -16.32 -9.21 19.78
CA GLY A 393 -15.64 -10.51 19.71
C GLY A 393 -14.50 -10.55 18.69
N SER A 394 -14.66 -9.89 17.53
CA SER A 394 -13.62 -9.80 16.51
C SER A 394 -12.39 -8.99 16.97
N ILE A 395 -12.63 -7.90 17.70
CA ILE A 395 -11.59 -7.01 18.22
C ILE A 395 -10.79 -7.76 19.29
N VAL A 396 -11.48 -8.41 20.23
CA VAL A 396 -10.86 -9.19 21.31
C VAL A 396 -10.10 -10.39 20.75
N TYR A 397 -10.68 -11.13 19.81
CA TYR A 397 -9.99 -12.24 19.14
C TYR A 397 -8.69 -11.76 18.49
N GLN A 398 -8.75 -10.70 17.69
CA GLN A 398 -7.57 -10.12 17.03
C GLN A 398 -6.52 -9.65 18.02
N PHE A 399 -6.94 -9.11 19.18
CA PHE A 399 -6.03 -8.70 20.23
C PHE A 399 -5.29 -9.90 20.84
N ILE A 400 -6.00 -10.97 21.20
CA ILE A 400 -5.39 -12.18 21.79
C ILE A 400 -4.49 -12.91 20.78
N GLU A 401 -4.93 -13.00 19.54
CA GLU A 401 -4.16 -13.64 18.46
C GLU A 401 -2.79 -12.98 18.28
N LYS A 402 -2.74 -11.64 18.24
CA LYS A 402 -1.54 -10.91 17.82
C LYS A 402 -0.73 -10.28 18.96
N TYR A 403 -1.38 -10.00 20.10
CA TYR A 403 -0.83 -9.12 21.14
C TYR A 403 -0.96 -9.66 22.57
N ARG A 404 -1.44 -10.90 22.79
CA ARG A 404 -1.56 -11.50 24.14
C ARG A 404 -0.27 -11.48 24.95
N ASP A 405 0.88 -11.60 24.29
CA ASP A 405 2.21 -11.66 24.92
C ASP A 405 2.97 -10.33 24.80
N LYS A 406 2.30 -9.25 24.36
CA LYS A 406 2.89 -7.92 24.18
C LYS A 406 2.33 -6.94 25.18
N SER A 407 3.17 -5.99 25.60
CA SER A 407 2.79 -4.93 26.54
C SER A 407 2.60 -3.60 25.82
N LEU A 408 1.52 -2.91 26.14
CA LEU A 408 1.40 -1.48 25.84
C LEU A 408 2.15 -0.67 26.90
N PRO A 409 2.92 0.36 26.54
CA PRO A 409 3.57 1.23 27.52
C PRO A 409 2.57 1.86 28.50
N LEU A 410 2.91 1.90 29.79
CA LEU A 410 2.08 2.52 30.86
C LEU A 410 1.73 3.99 30.58
N PHE A 411 2.55 4.65 29.77
CA PHE A 411 2.33 5.99 29.25
C PHE A 411 0.90 6.23 28.74
N TYR A 412 0.28 5.22 28.13
CA TYR A 412 -1.05 5.38 27.53
C TYR A 412 -2.21 5.28 28.53
N GLY A 413 -1.98 4.83 29.76
CA GLY A 413 -3.02 4.74 30.80
C GLY A 413 -4.20 3.83 30.42
N LYS A 414 -3.95 2.72 29.72
CA LYS A 414 -4.98 1.80 29.19
C LYS A 414 -5.05 0.47 29.94
N GLU A 415 -4.52 0.41 31.16
CA GLU A 415 -4.46 -0.82 31.96
C GLU A 415 -5.86 -1.36 32.26
N HIS A 416 -6.82 -0.49 32.60
CA HIS A 416 -8.21 -0.87 32.85
C HIS A 416 -8.85 -1.50 31.60
N VAL A 417 -8.64 -0.92 30.43
CA VAL A 417 -9.22 -1.41 29.18
C VAL A 417 -8.60 -2.75 28.79
N LEU A 418 -7.30 -2.93 29.02
CA LEU A 418 -6.63 -4.21 28.81
C LEU A 418 -7.18 -5.30 29.75
N GLU A 419 -7.48 -4.95 31.01
CA GLU A 419 -8.19 -5.83 31.94
C GLU A 419 -9.59 -6.19 31.43
N GLU A 420 -10.35 -5.25 30.88
CA GLU A 420 -11.67 -5.50 30.29
C GLU A 420 -11.61 -6.40 29.05
N ILE A 421 -10.63 -6.19 28.17
CA ILE A 421 -10.37 -7.08 27.02
C ILE A 421 -10.09 -8.51 27.52
N LYS A 422 -9.26 -8.66 28.56
CA LYS A 422 -8.97 -9.97 29.17
C LYS A 422 -10.20 -10.58 29.82
N LYS A 423 -11.06 -9.79 30.47
CA LYS A 423 -12.33 -10.27 31.04
C LYS A 423 -13.27 -10.75 29.93
N TYR A 424 -13.43 -9.97 28.86
CA TYR A 424 -14.23 -10.37 27.70
C TYR A 424 -13.72 -11.67 27.08
N ALA A 425 -12.40 -11.79 26.91
CA ALA A 425 -11.76 -13.02 26.41
C ALA A 425 -11.99 -14.24 27.30
N LYS A 426 -12.42 -14.07 28.55
CA LYS A 426 -12.75 -15.20 29.45
C LYS A 426 -14.23 -15.51 29.52
N SER A 427 -15.07 -14.76 28.82
CA SER A 427 -16.53 -14.90 28.81
C SER A 427 -17.04 -15.81 27.70
N ASN A 428 -18.26 -16.32 27.82
CA ASN A 428 -18.90 -17.12 26.75
C ASN A 428 -19.06 -16.34 25.43
N LYS A 429 -19.14 -15.00 25.47
CA LYS A 429 -19.32 -14.17 24.27
C LYS A 429 -18.20 -14.34 23.24
N ILE A 430 -16.95 -14.54 23.70
CA ILE A 430 -15.84 -14.79 22.76
C ILE A 430 -15.90 -16.20 22.16
N ILE A 431 -16.40 -17.18 22.91
CA ILE A 431 -16.58 -18.55 22.43
C ILE A 431 -17.67 -18.59 21.36
N GLU A 432 -18.80 -17.90 21.58
CA GLU A 432 -19.87 -17.76 20.60
C GLU A 432 -19.34 -17.14 19.30
N TYR A 433 -18.57 -16.05 19.40
CA TYR A 433 -17.93 -15.44 18.23
C TYR A 433 -17.03 -16.43 17.48
N ILE A 434 -16.16 -17.16 18.18
CA ILE A 434 -15.27 -18.15 17.58
C ILE A 434 -16.07 -19.26 16.91
N TRP A 435 -17.10 -19.77 17.57
CA TRP A 435 -17.95 -20.83 17.05
C TRP A 435 -18.67 -20.40 15.76
N VAL A 436 -19.31 -19.24 15.77
CA VAL A 436 -20.11 -18.75 14.63
C VAL A 436 -19.21 -18.34 13.45
N TYR A 437 -18.13 -17.61 13.70
CA TYR A 437 -17.38 -16.94 12.63
C TYR A 437 -16.02 -17.55 12.31
N LYS A 438 -15.43 -18.35 13.20
CA LYS A 438 -14.11 -18.98 12.98
C LYS A 438 -14.18 -20.49 12.78
N MET A 439 -15.15 -21.17 13.39
CA MET A 439 -15.33 -22.62 13.25
C MET A 439 -16.23 -23.03 12.09
N HIS A 440 -16.76 -22.07 11.31
CA HIS A 440 -17.54 -22.39 10.12
C HIS A 440 -16.70 -23.27 9.17
N PRO A 441 -17.23 -24.40 8.63
CA PRO A 441 -16.45 -25.36 7.85
C PRO A 441 -15.66 -24.72 6.71
N PHE A 442 -16.29 -23.79 5.98
CA PHE A 442 -15.66 -23.05 4.88
C PHE A 442 -14.47 -22.19 5.33
N VAL A 443 -14.51 -21.65 6.54
CA VAL A 443 -13.40 -20.84 7.09
C VAL A 443 -12.25 -21.78 7.47
N LEU A 444 -12.55 -22.88 8.16
CA LEU A 444 -11.55 -23.84 8.63
C LEU A 444 -10.81 -24.54 7.48
N SER A 445 -11.53 -24.94 6.42
CA SER A 445 -10.93 -25.55 5.23
C SER A 445 -10.04 -24.57 4.46
N ALA A 446 -10.27 -23.27 4.61
CA ALA A 446 -9.47 -22.23 3.97
C ALA A 446 -8.22 -21.83 4.79
N LEU A 447 -8.09 -22.28 6.04
CA LEU A 447 -6.93 -21.93 6.87
C LEU A 447 -5.69 -22.72 6.45
N SER A 448 -4.56 -22.03 6.28
CA SER A 448 -3.27 -22.67 6.13
C SER A 448 -2.85 -23.42 7.41
N SER A 449 -1.91 -24.34 7.30
CA SER A 449 -1.35 -25.06 8.46
C SER A 449 -0.82 -24.11 9.55
N GLU A 450 -0.24 -22.97 9.17
CA GLU A 450 0.24 -21.96 10.11
C GLU A 450 -0.91 -21.23 10.80
N GLN A 451 -1.96 -20.88 10.05
CA GLN A 451 -3.16 -20.24 10.61
C GLN A 451 -3.91 -21.17 11.56
N LYS A 452 -4.01 -22.47 11.24
CA LYS A 452 -4.59 -23.48 12.14
C LYS A 452 -3.81 -23.53 13.47
N ARG A 453 -2.46 -23.52 13.44
CA ARG A 453 -1.62 -23.49 14.66
C ARG A 453 -1.80 -22.21 15.49
N GLU A 454 -1.90 -21.04 14.85
CA GLU A 454 -2.16 -19.81 15.61
C GLU A 454 -3.56 -19.80 16.23
N PHE A 455 -4.55 -20.36 15.53
CA PHE A 455 -5.89 -20.52 16.06
C PHE A 455 -5.92 -21.47 17.27
N GLU A 456 -5.18 -22.60 17.22
CA GLU A 456 -4.97 -23.48 18.38
C GLU A 456 -4.37 -22.73 19.57
N LYS A 457 -3.33 -21.92 19.35
CA LYS A 457 -2.69 -21.13 20.42
C LYS A 457 -3.68 -20.15 21.07
N VAL A 458 -4.58 -19.55 20.29
CA VAL A 458 -5.65 -18.71 20.83
C VAL A 458 -6.58 -19.53 21.71
N ILE A 459 -7.09 -20.68 21.22
CA ILE A 459 -8.00 -21.52 22.02
C ILE A 459 -7.32 -22.01 23.30
N VAL A 460 -6.05 -22.43 23.23
CA VAL A 460 -5.24 -22.83 24.41
C VAL A 460 -5.07 -21.68 25.40
N TYR A 461 -4.89 -20.45 24.92
CA TYR A 461 -4.88 -19.28 25.80
C TYR A 461 -6.22 -19.10 26.52
N LEU A 462 -7.35 -19.26 25.82
CA LEU A 462 -8.70 -19.14 26.39
C LEU A 462 -9.01 -20.24 27.43
N MET A 463 -8.48 -21.46 27.22
CA MET A 463 -8.63 -22.59 28.16
C MET A 463 -8.08 -22.33 29.57
N ARG A 464 -7.25 -21.29 29.75
CA ARG A 464 -6.76 -20.88 31.07
C ARG A 464 -7.90 -20.36 31.97
N SER A 465 -9.05 -19.97 31.40
CA SER A 465 -10.25 -19.63 32.16
C SER A 465 -11.04 -20.88 32.51
N LYS A 466 -11.43 -21.01 33.79
CA LYS A 466 -12.29 -22.12 34.25
C LYS A 466 -13.68 -22.07 33.62
N GLU A 467 -14.21 -20.88 33.35
CA GLU A 467 -15.58 -20.66 32.88
C GLU A 467 -15.81 -21.21 31.47
N ILE A 468 -14.83 -21.04 30.57
CA ILE A 468 -14.95 -21.42 29.15
C ILE A 468 -14.14 -22.68 28.79
N LYS A 469 -13.46 -23.30 29.77
CA LYS A 469 -12.55 -24.42 29.53
C LYS A 469 -13.21 -25.57 28.75
N GLU A 470 -14.40 -25.98 29.14
CA GLU A 470 -15.10 -27.11 28.49
C GLU A 470 -15.44 -26.78 27.02
N HIS A 471 -15.94 -25.57 26.76
CA HIS A 471 -16.24 -25.10 25.41
C HIS A 471 -14.98 -25.00 24.55
N SER A 472 -13.87 -24.52 25.12
CA SER A 472 -12.58 -24.47 24.44
C SER A 472 -12.02 -25.87 24.10
N VAL A 473 -12.24 -26.87 24.96
CA VAL A 473 -11.88 -28.27 24.65
C VAL A 473 -12.70 -28.79 23.46
N LYS A 474 -14.01 -28.51 23.42
CA LYS A 474 -14.86 -28.89 22.29
C LYS A 474 -14.39 -28.24 20.97
N LEU A 475 -14.01 -26.96 21.01
CA LEU A 475 -13.43 -26.25 19.87
C LEU A 475 -12.16 -26.92 19.34
N LEU A 476 -11.23 -27.32 20.23
CA LEU A 476 -10.01 -28.03 19.83
C LEU A 476 -10.30 -29.41 19.23
N GLN A 477 -11.26 -30.16 19.80
CA GLN A 477 -11.66 -31.46 19.28
C GLN A 477 -12.22 -31.36 17.85
N MET A 478 -13.04 -30.34 17.60
CA MET A 478 -13.56 -30.08 16.25
C MET A 478 -12.47 -29.69 15.27
N LEU A 479 -11.53 -28.84 15.69
CA LEU A 479 -10.38 -28.47 14.86
C LEU A 479 -9.52 -29.69 14.48
N ALA A 480 -9.32 -30.61 15.43
CA ALA A 480 -8.58 -31.86 15.22
C ALA A 480 -9.36 -32.93 14.42
N SER A 481 -10.69 -32.86 14.38
CA SER A 481 -11.51 -33.77 13.58
C SER A 481 -11.51 -33.36 12.11
N ASN A 482 -11.58 -32.06 11.83
CA ASN A 482 -11.51 -31.51 10.47
C ASN A 482 -10.11 -31.64 9.83
N SER A 483 -9.04 -31.80 10.62
CA SER A 483 -7.70 -32.08 10.07
C SER A 483 -7.48 -33.54 9.68
N LYS A 484 -8.33 -34.46 10.13
CA LYS A 484 -8.28 -35.89 9.75
C LYS A 484 -9.01 -36.18 8.44
N GLU A 485 -10.05 -35.41 8.10
CA GLU A 485 -10.77 -35.58 6.82
C GLU A 485 -9.96 -35.12 5.60
N GLU A 486 -9.03 -34.16 5.76
CA GLU A 486 -8.09 -33.73 4.71
C GLU A 486 -7.07 -34.83 4.32
N LEU A 487 -6.86 -35.87 5.15
CA LEU A 487 -5.92 -36.97 4.88
C LEU A 487 -6.58 -38.21 4.23
N VAL A 488 -7.89 -38.20 4.00
CA VAL A 488 -8.64 -39.35 3.45
C VAL A 488 -9.02 -39.15 1.98
N HIS A 489 -8.63 -38.02 1.38
CA HIS A 489 -8.92 -37.68 -0.02
C HIS A 489 -7.70 -37.38 -0.90
N ASP A 490 -6.49 -37.80 -0.50
CA ASP A 490 -5.34 -37.92 -1.40
C ASP A 490 -5.27 -39.30 -2.07
#